data_AF-A0A937DQR2-F1
#
_entry.id   AF-A0A937DQR2-F1
#
_cell.length_a   1.000
_cell.length_b   1.000
_cell.length_c   1.000
_cell.angle_alpha   90.00
_cell.angle_beta   90.00
_cell.angle_gamma   90.00
#
_symmetry.space_group_name_H-M   'P 1'
#
loop_
_entity.id
_entity.type
_entity.pdbx_description
1 polymer ?
#
loop_
_entity_poly.entity_id
_entity_poly.type
_entity_poly.pdbx_seq_one_letter_code
_entity_poly.pdbx_strand_id
1 'polypeptide(L)' 'MIPTGHTHTNRLIHETSPNLLQHWHNPANWYPW' A
#
# COMPACT_ATOMS: atom_id res chain seq x y z
N MET A 1 -24.74 -1.81 -7.88
CA MET A 1 -23.59 -1.09 -7.32
C MET A 1 -22.40 -2.04 -7.28
N ILE A 2 -21.54 -1.98 -8.31
CA ILE A 2 -20.32 -2.80 -8.35
C ILE A 2 -19.30 -2.11 -7.46
N PRO A 3 -18.71 -2.78 -6.45
CA PRO A 3 -17.63 -2.16 -5.69
C PRO A 3 -16.45 -2.05 -6.64
N THR A 4 -16.09 -0.83 -7.03
CA THR A 4 -14.81 -0.52 -7.67
C THR A 4 -13.73 -0.65 -6.60
N GLY A 5 -13.45 -1.88 -6.18
CA GLY A 5 -12.37 -2.20 -5.26
C GLY A 5 -11.06 -2.02 -5.98
N HIS A 6 -10.58 -0.78 -6.05
CA HIS A 6 -9.19 -0.55 -6.40
C HIS A 6 -8.36 -1.12 -5.26
N THR A 7 -7.72 -2.27 -5.50
CA THR A 7 -6.70 -2.79 -4.58
C THR A 7 -5.61 -1.74 -4.51
N HIS A 8 -5.59 -0.97 -3.43
CA HIS A 8 -4.60 0.08 -3.23
C HIS A 8 -3.28 -0.57 -2.88
N THR A 9 -2.47 -0.88 -3.90
CA THR A 9 -1.09 -1.33 -3.72
C THR A 9 -0.19 -0.13 -3.91
N ASN A 10 0.42 0.35 -2.82
CA ASN A 10 1.41 1.42 -2.89
C ASN A 10 2.82 0.87 -3.10
N ARG A 11 3.82 1.77 -3.20
CA ARG A 11 5.23 1.42 -3.45
C ARG A 11 5.83 0.46 -2.40
N LEU A 12 5.23 0.37 -1.21
CA LEU A 12 5.74 -0.45 -0.11
C LEU A 12 5.72 -1.95 -0.41
N ILE A 13 5.02 -2.40 -1.46
CA ILE A 13 5.07 -3.81 -1.89
C ILE A 13 6.48 -4.30 -2.28
N HIS A 14 7.39 -3.37 -2.59
CA HIS A 14 8.78 -3.69 -2.92
C HIS A 14 9.76 -3.52 -1.75
N GLU A 15 9.26 -3.12 -0.57
CA GLU A 15 10.09 -2.97 0.62
C GLU A 15 10.36 -4.31 1.29
N THR A 16 11.48 -4.43 2.00
CA THR A 16 11.86 -5.67 2.72
C THR A 16 11.56 -5.60 4.21
N SER A 17 11.27 -4.41 4.74
CA SER A 17 10.95 -4.21 6.15
C SER A 17 9.55 -4.77 6.47
N PRO A 18 9.41 -5.70 7.44
CA PRO A 18 8.11 -6.25 7.83
C PRO A 18 7.09 -5.19 8.28
N ASN A 19 7.58 -4.06 8.82
CA ASN A 19 6.71 -2.96 9.22
C ASN A 19 6.16 -2.20 8.00
N LEU A 20 6.96 -1.99 6.96
CA LEU A 20 6.52 -1.30 5.74
C LEU A 20 5.55 -2.17 4.92
N LEU A 21 5.82 -3.47 4.86
CA LEU A 21 4.96 -4.47 4.23
C LEU A 21 3.62 -4.71 4.94
N GLN A 22 3.35 -4.08 6.08
CA GLN A 22 2.00 -4.08 6.66
C GLN A 22 1.13 -2.94 6.12
N HIS A 23 1.75 -1.92 5.52
CA HIS A 23 1.06 -0.70 5.06
C HIS A 23 0.84 -0.63 3.54
N TRP A 24 1.22 -1.67 2.79
CA TRP A 24 1.09 -1.69 1.33
C TRP A 24 -0.34 -1.56 0.79
N HIS A 25 -1.33 -1.96 1.59
CA HIS A 25 -2.77 -1.88 1.29
C HIS A 25 -3.39 -0.51 1.55
N ASN A 26 -2.65 0.41 2.17
CA ASN A 26 -3.21 1.71 2.54
C ASN A 26 -3.27 2.61 1.30
N PRO A 27 -4.41 3.25 0.97
CA PRO A 27 -4.52 4.19 -0.17
C PRO A 27 -3.57 5.38 -0.11
N ALA A 28 -2.95 5.63 1.04
CA ALA A 28 -1.91 6.64 1.19
C ALA A 28 -0.64 6.25 0.42
N ASN A 29 -0.19 7.13 -0.47
CA ASN A 29 1.13 7.05 -1.08
C ASN A 29 2.18 7.54 -0.07
N TRP A 30 2.71 6.61 0.72
CA TRP A 30 3.77 6.88 1.67
C TRP A 30 5.07 7.22 0.93
N TYR A 31 5.65 8.37 1.27
CA TYR A 31 7.02 8.72 0.93
C TYR A 31 7.84 8.62 2.22
N PRO A 32 8.94 7.84 2.24
CA PRO A 32 9.92 8.02 3.29
C PRO A 32 10.45 9.46 3.16
N TRP A 33 10.49 10.20 4.27
CA TRP A 33 11.29 11.43 4.28
C TRP A 33 12.76 11.10 4.00
#